data_AF-A0A800IQI9-F1
#
_entry.id   AF-A0A800IQI9-F1
#
_cell.length_a   1.000
_cell.length_b   1.000
_cell.length_c   1.000
_cell.angle_alpha   90.00
_cell.angle_beta   90.00
_cell.angle_gamma   90.00
#
_symmetry.space_group_name_H-M   'P 1'
#
loop_
_entity.id
_entity.type
_entity.pdbx_description
1 polymer ?
#
loop_
_entity_poly.entity_id
_entity_poly.type
_entity_poly.pdbx_seq_one_letter_code
_entity_poly.pdbx_strand_id
1 'polypeptide(L)'
;MFRPQIQKTRVLFFLAMLIMVMVYWAVNSYEQHETYGFELKVKAVENMKNSINSLREEFISRGINNGEDSLAFGSFLLGPQHSIIQTTKGSKDSKLSTLNPNFAAMITEMFIELELDSSSKIAVSYTGSYPGANIAVLSALEAMEMDASIISSCGSSEWGATYPEMTWIDMEYYLNQVNHVSNKSKLGSIGGG
;
A
#
# COMPACT_ATOMS: atom_id res chain seq x y z
N MET A 1 -15.15 2.09 68.36
CA MET A 1 -14.00 2.53 67.54
C MET A 1 -14.05 1.78 66.22
N PHE A 2 -14.47 2.46 65.14
CA PHE A 2 -14.54 1.88 63.80
C PHE A 2 -13.12 1.50 63.36
N ARG A 3 -12.87 0.21 63.13
CA ARG A 3 -11.60 -0.27 62.56
C ARG A 3 -11.84 -0.49 61.07
N PRO A 4 -11.35 0.39 60.18
CA PRO A 4 -11.59 0.24 58.75
C PRO A 4 -11.00 -1.10 58.29
N GLN A 5 -11.85 -2.02 57.82
CA GLN A 5 -11.41 -3.35 57.34
C GLN A 5 -10.40 -3.25 56.18
N ILE A 6 -10.41 -2.13 55.45
CA ILE A 6 -9.48 -1.80 54.36
C ILE A 6 -8.01 -1.74 54.81
N GLN A 7 -7.71 -1.54 56.10
CA GLN A 7 -6.33 -1.48 56.60
C GLN A 7 -5.66 -2.84 56.82
N LYS A 8 -6.36 -3.96 56.60
CA LYS A 8 -5.77 -5.30 56.74
C LYS A 8 -5.09 -5.72 55.44
N THR A 9 -3.81 -6.07 55.50
CA THR A 9 -3.00 -6.55 54.36
C THR A 9 -3.67 -7.68 53.58
N ARG A 10 -4.43 -8.56 54.26
CA ARG A 10 -5.21 -9.63 53.61
C ARG A 10 -6.29 -9.10 52.67
N VAL A 11 -6.98 -8.03 53.05
CA VAL A 11 -8.03 -7.39 52.23
C VAL A 11 -7.39 -6.73 51.01
N LEU A 12 -6.27 -6.03 51.18
CA LEU A 12 -5.47 -5.47 50.09
C LEU A 12 -4.97 -6.56 49.12
N PHE A 13 -4.52 -7.71 49.62
CA PHE A 13 -4.08 -8.83 48.79
C PHE A 13 -5.21 -9.42 47.94
N PHE A 14 -6.38 -9.69 48.53
CA PHE A 14 -7.54 -10.18 47.76
C PHE A 14 -8.03 -9.16 46.75
N LEU A 15 -8.01 -7.87 47.09
CA LEU A 15 -8.37 -6.80 46.17
C LEU A 15 -7.38 -6.72 45.00
N ALA A 16 -6.08 -6.81 45.26
CA ALA A 16 -5.06 -6.85 44.23
C ALA A 16 -5.22 -8.08 43.31
N MET A 17 -5.50 -9.25 43.88
CA MET A 17 -5.77 -10.47 43.12
C MET A 17 -7.02 -10.32 42.24
N LEU A 18 -8.10 -9.77 42.78
CA LEU A 18 -9.33 -9.51 42.04
C LEU A 18 -9.08 -8.54 40.86
N ILE A 19 -8.33 -7.46 41.09
CA ILE A 19 -7.96 -6.50 40.04
C ILE A 19 -7.14 -7.19 38.94
N MET A 20 -6.15 -8.02 39.30
CA MET A 20 -5.36 -8.77 38.31
C MET A 20 -6.24 -9.72 37.48
N VAL A 21 -7.19 -10.41 38.11
CA VAL A 21 -8.14 -11.30 37.41
C VAL A 21 -9.05 -10.50 36.47
N MET A 22 -9.57 -9.36 36.93
CA MET A 22 -10.41 -8.50 36.11
C MET A 22 -9.66 -7.91 34.91
N VAL A 23 -8.42 -7.46 35.10
CA VAL A 23 -7.57 -6.96 34.00
C VAL A 23 -7.26 -8.09 33.02
N TYR A 24 -6.89 -9.27 33.53
CA TYR A 24 -6.67 -10.44 32.68
C TYR A 24 -7.92 -10.78 31.85
N TRP A 25 -9.09 -10.81 32.49
CA TRP A 25 -10.33 -11.10 31.78
C TRP A 25 -10.65 -10.03 30.72
N ALA A 26 -10.54 -8.75 31.07
CA ALA A 26 -10.79 -7.64 30.13
C ALA A 26 -9.83 -7.64 28.93
N VAL A 27 -8.56 -8.00 29.14
CA VAL A 27 -7.57 -8.09 28.05
C VAL A 27 -7.82 -9.31 27.15
N ASN A 28 -8.41 -10.37 27.68
CA ASN A 28 -8.70 -11.59 26.90
C ASN A 28 -10.14 -11.63 26.35
N SER A 29 -10.99 -10.65 26.65
CA SER A 29 -12.37 -10.61 26.19
C SER A 29 -12.57 -9.82 24.88
N TYR A 30 -11.49 -9.45 24.19
CA TYR A 30 -11.60 -8.76 22.89
C TYR A 30 -11.90 -9.77 21.79
N GLU A 31 -13.05 -9.61 21.14
CA GLU A 31 -13.34 -10.26 19.87
C GLU A 31 -13.02 -9.30 18.72
N GLN A 32 -12.35 -9.81 17.69
CA GLN A 32 -12.09 -9.06 16.46
C GLN A 32 -13.16 -9.43 15.44
N HIS A 33 -13.85 -8.41 14.93
CA HIS A 33 -14.77 -8.58 13.82
C HIS A 33 -14.18 -7.97 12.57
N GLU A 34 -14.36 -8.65 11.45
CA GLU A 34 -14.00 -8.14 10.15
C GLU A 34 -14.77 -6.84 9.88
N THR A 35 -14.04 -5.86 9.36
CA THR A 35 -14.64 -4.58 8.94
C THR A 35 -15.32 -4.76 7.59
N TYR A 36 -16.23 -3.85 7.25
CA TYR A 36 -16.84 -3.87 5.91
C TYR A 36 -15.76 -3.86 4.82
N GLY A 37 -15.94 -4.69 3.78
CA GLY A 37 -14.97 -4.86 2.70
C GLY A 37 -13.64 -5.49 3.10
N PHE A 38 -13.56 -6.21 4.23
CA PHE A 38 -12.35 -6.90 4.68
C PHE A 38 -11.72 -7.77 3.58
N GLU A 39 -12.51 -8.64 2.96
CA GLU A 39 -12.06 -9.50 1.85
C GLU A 39 -11.53 -8.71 0.65
N LEU A 40 -12.18 -7.58 0.30
CA LEU A 40 -11.71 -6.71 -0.79
C LEU A 40 -10.35 -6.08 -0.45
N LYS A 41 -10.17 -5.64 0.80
CA LYS A 41 -8.91 -5.09 1.30
C LYS A 41 -7.80 -6.14 1.27
N VAL A 42 -8.08 -7.37 1.70
CA VAL A 42 -7.12 -8.49 1.62
C VAL A 42 -6.76 -8.81 0.17
N LYS A 43 -7.76 -8.93 -0.72
CA LYS A 43 -7.54 -9.14 -2.15
C LYS A 43 -6.68 -8.05 -2.78
N ALA A 44 -6.91 -6.78 -2.45
CA ALA A 44 -6.11 -5.67 -2.95
C ALA A 44 -4.65 -5.73 -2.47
N VAL A 45 -4.42 -6.12 -1.21
CA VAL A 45 -3.08 -6.33 -0.64
C VAL A 45 -2.34 -7.45 -1.39
N GLU A 46 -3.02 -8.56 -1.64
CA GLU A 46 -2.46 -9.70 -2.38
C GLU A 46 -2.14 -9.32 -3.83
N ASN A 47 -3.06 -8.62 -4.52
CA ASN A 47 -2.85 -8.11 -5.87
C ASN A 47 -1.61 -7.21 -5.96
N MET A 48 -1.44 -6.28 -5.01
CA MET A 48 -0.28 -5.38 -4.97
C MET A 48 1.01 -6.15 -4.71
N LYS A 49 1.00 -7.07 -3.75
CA LYS A 49 2.17 -7.89 -3.42
C LYS A 49 2.61 -8.75 -4.61
N ASN A 50 1.65 -9.37 -5.31
CA ASN A 50 1.92 -10.19 -6.49
C ASN A 50 2.46 -9.34 -7.65
N SER A 51 1.86 -8.17 -7.89
CA SER A 51 2.34 -7.22 -8.91
C SER A 51 3.78 -6.76 -8.64
N ILE A 52 4.11 -6.40 -7.40
CA ILE A 52 5.48 -6.00 -7.03
C ILE A 52 6.45 -7.18 -7.23
N ASN A 53 6.09 -8.39 -6.84
CA ASN A 53 6.96 -9.56 -7.03
C ASN A 53 7.18 -9.90 -8.51
N SER A 54 6.14 -9.80 -9.34
CA SER A 54 6.28 -9.99 -10.78
C SER A 54 7.19 -8.93 -11.42
N LEU A 55 7.05 -7.66 -11.03
CA LEU A 55 7.97 -6.61 -11.46
C LEU A 55 9.42 -6.90 -11.03
N ARG A 56 9.63 -7.52 -9.87
CA ARG A 56 10.98 -7.90 -9.42
C ARG A 56 11.66 -8.83 -10.40
N GLU A 57 10.94 -9.86 -10.86
CA GLU A 57 11.44 -10.80 -11.86
C GLU A 57 11.80 -10.08 -13.16
N GLU A 58 10.96 -9.15 -13.60
CA GLU A 58 11.21 -8.36 -14.81
C GLU A 58 12.45 -7.46 -14.68
N PHE A 59 12.60 -6.77 -13.54
CA PHE A 59 13.76 -5.93 -13.25
C PHE A 59 15.07 -6.71 -13.29
N ILE A 60 15.08 -7.90 -12.68
CA ILE A 60 16.24 -8.80 -12.68
C ILE A 60 16.52 -9.30 -14.10
N SER A 61 15.47 -9.72 -14.83
CA SER A 61 15.62 -10.27 -16.18
C SER A 61 16.20 -9.27 -17.19
N ARG A 62 15.83 -7.98 -17.05
CA ARG A 62 16.36 -6.88 -17.87
C ARG A 62 17.71 -6.36 -17.39
N GLY A 63 18.22 -6.85 -16.27
CA GLY A 63 19.48 -6.39 -15.68
C GLY A 63 19.45 -4.93 -15.21
N ILE A 64 18.28 -4.41 -14.84
CA ILE A 64 18.10 -3.03 -14.37
C ILE A 64 18.68 -2.89 -12.96
N ASN A 65 18.32 -3.83 -12.09
CA ASN A 65 18.91 -3.98 -10.76
C ASN A 65 18.73 -5.44 -10.27
N ASN A 66 19.25 -5.74 -9.08
CA ASN A 66 19.22 -7.09 -8.51
C ASN A 66 17.86 -7.47 -7.87
N GLY A 67 16.85 -6.60 -7.96
CA GLY A 67 15.55 -6.83 -7.31
C GLY A 67 15.65 -6.91 -5.79
N GLU A 68 16.54 -6.14 -5.15
CA GLU A 68 16.75 -6.18 -3.69
C GLU A 68 15.81 -5.23 -2.94
N ASP A 69 15.27 -5.71 -1.81
CA ASP A 69 14.48 -4.93 -0.86
C ASP A 69 15.39 -4.30 0.21
N SER A 70 16.38 -3.51 -0.20
CA SER A 70 17.44 -3.00 0.69
C SER A 70 16.91 -2.13 1.85
N LEU A 71 15.76 -1.47 1.68
CA LEU A 71 15.19 -0.57 2.70
C LEU A 71 13.77 -0.95 3.12
N ALA A 72 12.96 -1.42 2.18
CA ALA A 72 11.59 -1.84 2.40
C ALA A 72 11.19 -2.83 1.29
N PHE A 73 10.09 -3.55 1.51
CA PHE A 73 9.50 -4.36 0.46
C PHE A 73 9.26 -3.51 -0.81
N GLY A 74 9.69 -4.00 -1.96
CA GLY A 74 9.53 -3.30 -3.24
C GLY A 74 10.52 -2.15 -3.48
N SER A 75 11.52 -1.93 -2.62
CA SER A 75 12.41 -0.75 -2.75
C SER A 75 13.23 -0.73 -4.05
N PHE A 76 13.38 -1.87 -4.71
CA PHE A 76 14.00 -1.97 -6.04
C PHE A 76 13.24 -1.22 -7.14
N LEU A 77 11.96 -0.89 -6.93
CA LEU A 77 11.16 -0.09 -7.87
C LEU A 77 11.58 1.39 -7.88
N LEU A 78 12.27 1.84 -6.83
CA LEU A 78 12.74 3.22 -6.71
C LEU A 78 14.06 3.38 -7.46
N GLY A 79 14.08 4.29 -8.42
CA GLY A 79 15.25 4.61 -9.20
C GLY A 79 16.23 5.57 -8.51
N PRO A 80 17.31 5.93 -9.21
CA PRO A 80 18.31 6.85 -8.69
C PRO A 80 17.72 8.22 -8.37
N GLN A 81 18.34 8.93 -7.42
CA GLN A 81 17.97 10.29 -7.07
C GLN A 81 18.00 11.21 -8.29
N HIS A 82 19.10 11.16 -9.04
CA HIS A 82 19.33 11.95 -10.24
C HIS A 82 19.18 11.08 -11.48
N SER A 83 18.29 11.48 -12.37
CA SER A 83 17.99 10.77 -13.62
C SER A 83 17.64 11.75 -14.73
N ILE A 84 17.85 11.35 -15.98
CA ILE A 84 17.48 12.15 -17.16
C ILE A 84 15.96 12.32 -17.31
N ILE A 85 15.15 11.47 -16.66
CA ILE A 85 13.68 11.57 -16.62
C ILE A 85 13.17 12.16 -15.30
N GLN A 86 14.08 12.72 -14.48
CA GLN A 86 13.71 13.43 -13.26
C GLN A 86 13.06 14.78 -13.62
N THR A 87 11.90 15.05 -13.03
CA THR A 87 11.17 16.31 -13.22
C THR A 87 11.34 17.27 -12.04
N THR A 88 11.31 16.76 -10.81
CA THR A 88 11.31 17.59 -9.60
C THR A 88 12.01 16.90 -8.43
N LYS A 89 12.28 17.64 -7.35
CA LYS A 89 12.79 17.09 -6.08
C LYS A 89 11.70 16.29 -5.36
N GLY A 90 12.11 15.28 -4.58
CA GLY A 90 11.16 14.40 -3.87
C GLY A 90 11.75 13.75 -2.62
N SER A 91 10.88 13.30 -1.72
CA SER A 91 11.28 12.58 -0.50
C SER A 91 11.32 11.08 -0.75
N LYS A 92 12.49 10.46 -0.51
CA LYS A 92 12.67 9.00 -0.59
C LYS A 92 11.77 8.25 0.40
N ASP A 93 11.69 8.72 1.64
CA ASP A 93 10.87 8.11 2.68
C ASP A 93 9.39 8.12 2.32
N SER A 94 8.92 9.20 1.68
CA SER A 94 7.56 9.28 1.15
C SER A 94 7.31 8.27 0.04
N LYS A 95 8.31 7.92 -0.78
CA LYS A 95 8.15 6.90 -1.82
C LYS A 95 8.08 5.51 -1.20
N LEU A 96 9.00 5.24 -0.28
CA LEU A 96 9.08 3.97 0.46
C LEU A 96 7.79 3.66 1.22
N SER A 97 7.14 4.66 1.82
CA SER A 97 5.88 4.44 2.56
C SER A 97 4.75 3.90 1.68
N THR A 98 4.77 4.18 0.37
CA THR A 98 3.76 3.70 -0.59
C THR A 98 4.00 2.29 -1.10
N LEU A 99 5.14 1.66 -0.78
CA LEU A 99 5.47 0.31 -1.25
C LEU A 99 4.91 -0.81 -0.37
N ASN A 100 4.47 -0.48 0.85
CA ASN A 100 3.84 -1.45 1.73
C ASN A 100 2.51 -1.93 1.09
N PRO A 101 2.29 -3.25 0.88
CA PRO A 101 1.06 -3.75 0.29
C PRO A 101 -0.23 -3.33 1.00
N ASN A 102 -0.17 -3.02 2.31
CA ASN A 102 -1.31 -2.47 3.05
C ASN A 102 -1.77 -1.10 2.54
N PHE A 103 -0.96 -0.41 1.73
CA PHE A 103 -1.37 0.80 1.03
C PHE A 103 -2.53 0.52 0.06
N ALA A 104 -2.60 -0.66 -0.56
CA ALA A 104 -3.73 -1.06 -1.40
C ALA A 104 -5.02 -1.27 -0.59
N ALA A 105 -4.94 -1.84 0.62
CA ALA A 105 -6.09 -1.89 1.53
C ALA A 105 -6.57 -0.49 1.92
N MET A 106 -5.65 0.45 2.17
CA MET A 106 -5.99 1.85 2.45
C MET A 106 -6.72 2.51 1.28
N ILE A 107 -6.24 2.32 0.04
CA ILE A 107 -6.94 2.85 -1.16
C ILE A 107 -8.32 2.19 -1.35
N THR A 108 -8.41 0.88 -1.10
CA THR A 108 -9.69 0.15 -1.17
C THR A 108 -10.69 0.68 -0.14
N GLU A 109 -10.23 0.98 1.08
CA GLU A 109 -11.07 1.63 2.10
C GLU A 109 -11.57 3.00 1.62
N MET A 110 -10.70 3.82 1.01
CA MET A 110 -11.13 5.11 0.44
C MET A 110 -12.18 4.95 -0.66
N PHE A 111 -12.07 3.93 -1.52
CA PHE A 111 -13.08 3.65 -2.55
C PHE A 111 -14.41 3.22 -1.93
N ILE A 112 -14.36 2.41 -0.87
CA ILE A 112 -15.52 2.00 -0.09
C ILE A 112 -16.19 3.21 0.59
N GLU A 113 -15.43 4.09 1.22
CA GLU A 113 -15.94 5.30 1.88
C GLU A 113 -16.57 6.28 0.90
N LEU A 114 -16.10 6.29 -0.35
CA LEU A 114 -16.68 7.05 -1.46
C LEU A 114 -17.88 6.35 -2.12
N GLU A 115 -18.28 5.18 -1.61
CA GLU A 115 -19.37 4.35 -2.13
C GLU A 115 -19.18 4.00 -3.62
N LEU A 116 -17.93 3.81 -4.05
CA LEU A 116 -17.62 3.44 -5.42
C LEU A 116 -17.89 1.95 -5.68
N ASP A 117 -18.37 1.66 -6.88
CA ASP A 117 -18.62 0.30 -7.37
C ASP A 117 -18.27 0.14 -8.86
N SER A 118 -18.47 -1.04 -9.43
CA SER A 118 -18.17 -1.35 -10.83
C SER A 118 -18.97 -0.52 -11.86
N SER A 119 -20.04 0.17 -11.44
CA SER A 119 -20.79 1.08 -12.32
C SER A 119 -20.18 2.50 -12.38
N SER A 120 -19.32 2.82 -11.42
CA SER A 120 -18.69 4.14 -11.26
C SER A 120 -17.78 4.50 -12.44
N LYS A 121 -17.70 5.79 -12.76
CA LYS A 121 -16.81 6.31 -13.81
C LYS A 121 -15.57 6.91 -13.17
N ILE A 122 -14.44 6.23 -13.33
CA ILE A 122 -13.19 6.60 -12.68
C ILE A 122 -12.23 7.14 -13.74
N ALA A 123 -11.62 8.29 -13.44
CA ALA A 123 -10.50 8.81 -14.20
C ALA A 123 -9.28 8.91 -13.28
N VAL A 124 -8.14 8.39 -13.73
CA VAL A 124 -6.89 8.40 -12.95
C VAL A 124 -5.79 9.05 -13.76
N SER A 125 -5.02 9.91 -13.11
CA SER A 125 -3.81 10.50 -13.68
C SER A 125 -2.61 10.06 -12.86
N TYR A 126 -1.72 9.27 -13.45
CA TYR A 126 -0.51 8.81 -12.79
C TYR A 126 0.71 9.65 -13.16
N THR A 127 1.65 9.64 -12.23
CA THR A 127 3.03 10.06 -12.42
C THR A 127 3.96 8.92 -12.04
N GLY A 128 5.15 8.85 -12.63
CA GLY A 128 6.19 7.91 -12.19
C GLY A 128 6.71 8.18 -10.77
N SER A 129 6.32 9.29 -10.15
CA SER A 129 6.82 9.70 -8.82
C SER A 129 6.51 8.71 -7.69
N TYR A 130 5.44 7.92 -7.78
CA TYR A 130 5.00 7.00 -6.73
C TYR A 130 4.57 5.64 -7.31
N PRO A 131 5.51 4.81 -7.78
CA PRO A 131 5.18 3.53 -8.39
C PRO A 131 4.38 2.62 -7.43
N GLY A 132 4.72 2.61 -6.13
CA GLY A 132 3.96 1.86 -5.12
C GLY A 132 2.50 2.29 -5.01
N ALA A 133 2.23 3.60 -4.95
CA ALA A 133 0.87 4.12 -4.90
C ALA A 133 0.08 3.81 -6.18
N ASN A 134 0.71 3.89 -7.36
CA ASN A 134 0.04 3.56 -8.61
C ASN A 134 -0.35 2.08 -8.66
N ILE A 135 0.54 1.16 -8.22
CA ILE A 135 0.23 -0.27 -8.11
C ILE A 135 -0.90 -0.49 -7.10
N ALA A 136 -0.91 0.23 -5.98
CA ALA A 136 -1.97 0.14 -4.97
C ALA A 136 -3.35 0.52 -5.54
N VAL A 137 -3.42 1.60 -6.34
CA VAL A 137 -4.66 2.03 -7.01
C VAL A 137 -5.13 0.98 -8.01
N LEU A 138 -4.23 0.49 -8.87
CA LEU A 138 -4.56 -0.60 -9.80
C LEU A 138 -5.05 -1.85 -9.04
N SER A 139 -4.38 -2.21 -7.96
CA SER A 139 -4.74 -3.40 -7.16
C SER A 139 -6.11 -3.29 -6.50
N ALA A 140 -6.48 -2.09 -6.04
CA ALA A 140 -7.81 -1.80 -5.52
C ALA A 140 -8.88 -1.85 -6.63
N LEU A 141 -8.60 -1.29 -7.81
CA LEU A 141 -9.48 -1.38 -8.97
C LEU A 141 -9.73 -2.85 -9.38
N GLU A 142 -8.68 -3.68 -9.43
CA GLU A 142 -8.83 -5.11 -9.72
C GLU A 142 -9.58 -5.87 -8.62
N ALA A 143 -9.35 -5.51 -7.35
CA ALA A 143 -10.03 -6.17 -6.24
C ALA A 143 -11.54 -5.94 -6.29
N MET A 144 -11.94 -4.71 -6.63
CA MET A 144 -13.34 -4.25 -6.72
C MET A 144 -13.96 -4.41 -8.11
N GLU A 145 -13.23 -4.96 -9.09
CA GLU A 145 -13.70 -5.17 -10.47
C GLU A 145 -14.19 -3.88 -11.14
N MET A 146 -13.38 -2.82 -11.01
CA MET A 146 -13.69 -1.49 -11.51
C MET A 146 -12.81 -1.09 -12.68
N ASP A 147 -13.43 -0.44 -13.68
CA ASP A 147 -12.74 0.10 -14.84
C ASP A 147 -12.39 1.59 -14.66
N ALA A 148 -11.15 1.94 -14.98
CA ALA A 148 -10.66 3.31 -14.97
C ALA A 148 -10.17 3.79 -16.35
N SER A 149 -10.38 5.07 -16.63
CA SER A 149 -9.74 5.77 -17.73
C SER A 149 -8.44 6.42 -17.24
N ILE A 150 -7.31 5.88 -17.70
CA ILE A 150 -6.00 6.23 -17.15
C ILE A 150 -5.16 7.04 -18.15
N ILE A 151 -4.54 8.11 -17.64
CA ILE A 151 -3.46 8.86 -18.29
C ILE A 151 -2.21 8.80 -17.41
N SER A 152 -1.04 8.58 -18.00
CA SER A 152 0.24 8.54 -17.26
C SER A 152 1.25 9.56 -17.78
N SER A 153 2.05 10.14 -16.89
CA SER A 153 3.23 10.93 -17.27
C SER A 153 4.48 10.06 -17.34
N CYS A 154 5.32 10.25 -18.36
CA CYS A 154 6.62 9.57 -18.48
C CYS A 154 7.61 9.99 -17.38
N GLY A 155 7.59 11.26 -16.98
CA GLY A 155 8.50 11.79 -15.96
C GLY A 155 8.18 11.34 -14.53
N SER A 156 9.20 11.43 -13.66
CA SER A 156 9.11 11.10 -12.23
C SER A 156 9.88 12.12 -11.37
N SER A 157 9.47 12.34 -10.12
CA SER A 157 10.29 13.05 -9.13
C SER A 157 11.47 12.18 -8.67
N GLU A 158 12.43 12.75 -7.94
CA GLU A 158 13.51 12.02 -7.27
C GLU A 158 12.98 10.76 -6.57
N TRP A 159 13.75 9.68 -6.68
CA TRP A 159 13.48 8.38 -6.06
C TRP A 159 12.20 7.66 -6.51
N GLY A 160 11.43 8.19 -7.46
CA GLY A 160 10.30 7.46 -8.04
C GLY A 160 10.74 6.41 -9.07
N ALA A 161 9.91 6.14 -10.07
CA ALA A 161 10.23 5.32 -11.24
C ALA A 161 11.18 6.07 -12.18
N THR A 162 12.41 6.32 -11.72
CA THR A 162 13.41 7.14 -12.40
C THR A 162 14.45 6.34 -13.18
N TYR A 163 14.29 5.02 -13.32
CA TYR A 163 15.06 4.22 -14.27
C TYR A 163 14.56 4.50 -15.71
N PRO A 164 15.34 5.15 -16.59
CA PRO A 164 14.89 5.48 -17.94
C PRO A 164 14.47 4.26 -18.78
N GLU A 165 15.08 3.12 -18.51
CA GLU A 165 14.81 1.82 -19.14
C GLU A 165 13.57 1.10 -18.58
N MET A 166 12.97 1.63 -17.51
CA MET A 166 11.82 1.04 -16.81
C MET A 166 10.99 2.15 -16.14
N THR A 167 10.33 2.96 -16.97
CA THR A 167 9.44 4.01 -16.50
C THR A 167 8.17 3.42 -15.88
N TRP A 168 7.34 4.25 -15.24
CA TRP A 168 6.03 3.79 -14.78
C TRP A 168 5.16 3.19 -15.89
N ILE A 169 5.22 3.77 -17.10
CA ILE A 169 4.45 3.27 -18.24
C ILE A 169 4.93 1.88 -18.64
N ASP A 170 6.25 1.62 -18.57
CA ASP A 170 6.82 0.29 -18.84
C ASP A 170 6.40 -0.74 -17.79
N MET A 171 6.41 -0.34 -16.51
CA MET A 171 5.96 -1.19 -15.39
C MET A 171 4.47 -1.54 -15.53
N GLU A 172 3.62 -0.53 -15.77
CA GLU A 172 2.18 -0.73 -15.96
C GLU A 172 1.90 -1.62 -17.17
N TYR A 173 2.60 -1.37 -18.28
CA TYR A 173 2.47 -2.19 -19.49
C TYR A 173 2.85 -3.65 -19.22
N TYR A 174 3.96 -3.89 -18.53
CA TYR A 174 4.38 -5.24 -18.15
C TYR A 174 3.31 -5.92 -17.28
N LEU A 175 2.83 -5.27 -16.22
CA LEU A 175 1.79 -5.81 -15.33
C LEU A 175 0.51 -6.16 -16.09
N ASN A 176 0.12 -5.34 -17.07
CA ASN A 176 -1.02 -5.63 -17.93
C ASN A 176 -0.77 -6.86 -18.81
N GLN A 177 0.43 -6.99 -19.38
CA GLN A 177 0.77 -8.11 -20.26
C GLN A 177 0.79 -9.47 -19.55
N VAL A 178 1.22 -9.50 -18.28
CA VAL A 178 1.20 -10.72 -17.46
C VAL A 178 -0.14 -10.93 -16.72
N ASN A 179 -1.17 -10.14 -17.04
CA ASN A 179 -2.52 -10.21 -16.47
C ASN A 179 -2.58 -9.98 -14.95
N HIS A 180 -1.66 -9.20 -14.38
CA HIS A 180 -1.77 -8.75 -12.99
C HIS A 180 -2.77 -7.60 -12.84
N VAL A 181 -2.94 -6.79 -13.88
CA VAL A 181 -3.90 -5.68 -13.93
C VAL A 181 -4.61 -5.66 -15.28
N SER A 182 -5.93 -5.45 -15.27
CA SER A 182 -6.74 -5.26 -16.48
C SER A 182 -6.76 -3.80 -16.91
N ASN A 183 -6.66 -2.88 -15.94
CA ASN A 183 -6.55 -1.45 -16.13
C ASN A 183 -5.17 -1.03 -16.65
N LYS A 184 -5.14 -0.11 -17.63
CA LYS A 184 -3.90 0.51 -18.14
C LYS A 184 -4.11 1.91 -18.71
N SER A 185 -3.02 2.66 -18.80
CA SER A 185 -2.99 3.95 -19.50
C SER A 185 -3.32 3.81 -20.97
N LYS A 186 -4.27 4.63 -21.44
CA LYS A 186 -4.58 4.80 -22.88
C LYS A 186 -4.01 6.10 -23.44
N LEU A 187 -3.63 7.02 -22.55
CA LEU A 187 -3.09 8.33 -22.87
C LEU A 187 -1.78 8.52 -22.10
N GLY A 188 -0.88 9.30 -22.69
CA GLY A 188 0.40 9.64 -22.08
C GLY A 188 0.67 11.14 -22.18
N SER A 189 1.40 11.66 -21.19
CA SER A 189 2.05 12.97 -21.30
C SER A 189 3.54 12.82 -21.05
N ILE A 190 4.36 13.74 -21.57
CA ILE A 190 5.79 13.77 -21.27
C ILE A 190 6.08 14.02 -19.77
N GLY A 191 5.10 14.54 -19.02
CA GLY A 191 5.31 15.10 -17.69
C GLY A 191 5.96 16.49 -17.76
N GLY A 192 6.16 17.14 -16.62
CA GLY A 192 6.84 18.43 -16.59
C GLY A 192 6.64 19.18 -15.28
N GLY A 193 7.77 19.70 -14.77
CA GLY A 193 7.92 20.56 -13.61
C GLY A 193 9.18 21.40 -13.79
#